data_AF-A0A6L5G0M5-F1
#
_entry.id   AF-A0A6L5G0M5-F1
#
_cell.length_a   1.000
_cell.length_b   1.000
_cell.length_c   1.000
_cell.angle_alpha   90.00
_cell.angle_beta   90.00
_cell.angle_gamma   90.00
#
_symmetry.space_group_name_H-M   'P 1'
#
loop_
_entity.id
_entity.type
_entity.pdbx_description
1 polymer ?
#
loop_
_entity_poly.entity_id
_entity_poly.type
_entity_poly.pdbx_seq_one_letter_code
_entity_poly.pdbx_strand_id
1 'polypeptide(L)'
;MVFVALDERAAGGGFIRAVRFERSDELDPGEYPFTVPAVRALCGQGELELDAGVTFFAGDNGSGKSTLVEAIALAAGLNAEGGSRSFAFATRASESALGDHITLVRGARRPATEFFLRAESFYNVATQIEMLERVDPGLLASYGGRSLHERSHGESFLSLALHRFGPHGLYLLDEPESALSVPGCLAFLRRMHELANAGSQFVVATHSPILMALPGAAIVEIDEGGFHPVPYEQTQAYQLTSAFLASPERFLRHLLADEP
;
A
#
# COMPACT_ATOMS: atom_id res chain seq x y z
N MET A 1 -7.54 -26.37 12.86
CA MET A 1 -6.55 -25.29 13.03
C MET A 1 -7.34 -24.09 13.54
N VAL A 2 -7.23 -23.79 14.82
CA VAL A 2 -8.03 -22.74 15.46
C VAL A 2 -7.46 -21.40 14.99
N PHE A 3 -8.25 -20.64 14.23
CA PHE A 3 -7.94 -19.25 13.89
C PHE A 3 -7.99 -18.47 15.20
N VAL A 4 -6.82 -18.10 15.73
CA VAL A 4 -6.75 -17.11 16.80
C VAL A 4 -7.22 -15.80 16.17
N ALA A 5 -8.39 -15.34 16.61
CA ALA A 5 -8.94 -14.05 16.22
C ALA A 5 -7.87 -12.97 16.47
N LEU A 6 -7.72 -12.05 15.52
CA LEU A 6 -6.77 -10.93 15.62
C LEU A 6 -7.17 -9.88 16.68
N ASP A 7 -8.07 -10.25 17.58
CA ASP A 7 -8.73 -9.41 18.58
C ASP A 7 -7.76 -8.93 19.68
N GLU A 8 -6.64 -9.61 19.91
CA GLU A 8 -5.61 -9.17 20.87
C GLU A 8 -4.73 -8.02 20.33
N ARG A 9 -4.85 -7.62 19.05
CA ARG A 9 -4.04 -6.53 18.45
C ARG A 9 -4.40 -5.14 18.99
N ALA A 10 -5.56 -4.98 19.62
CA ALA A 10 -6.06 -3.70 20.12
C ALA A 10 -5.33 -3.15 21.35
N ALA A 11 -4.54 -3.95 22.07
CA ALA A 11 -3.92 -3.50 23.33
C ALA A 11 -2.80 -2.44 23.15
N GLY A 12 -2.27 -2.25 21.93
CA GLY A 12 -1.15 -1.33 21.65
C GLY A 12 -1.39 -0.23 20.61
N GLY A 13 -2.52 -0.26 19.88
CA GLY A 13 -2.86 0.67 18.78
C GLY A 13 -1.89 0.66 17.58
N GLY A 14 -2.33 1.10 16.40
CA GLY A 14 -1.46 1.29 15.22
C GLY A 14 -0.46 2.43 15.39
N PHE A 15 0.60 2.46 14.58
CA PHE A 15 1.54 3.60 14.54
C PHE A 15 0.88 4.85 13.97
N ILE A 16 0.06 4.68 12.93
CA ILE A 16 -0.87 5.68 12.41
C ILE A 16 -2.27 5.16 12.68
N ARG A 17 -3.05 5.87 13.49
CA ARG A 17 -4.43 5.51 13.82
C ARG A 17 -5.44 6.03 12.81
N ALA A 18 -5.18 7.21 12.26
CA ALA A 18 -6.06 7.84 11.30
C ALA A 18 -5.31 8.86 10.44
N VAL A 19 -5.90 9.18 9.30
CA VAL A 19 -5.50 10.25 8.41
C VAL A 19 -6.58 11.33 8.50
N ARG A 20 -6.22 12.52 8.98
CA ARG A 20 -7.14 13.65 9.12
C ARG A 20 -6.87 14.65 8.02
N PHE A 21 -7.93 15.14 7.40
CA PHE A 21 -7.87 16.26 6.48
C PHE A 21 -7.87 17.59 7.25
N GLU A 22 -6.90 18.44 6.97
CA GLU A 22 -6.87 19.81 7.48
C GLU A 22 -7.55 20.72 6.46
N ARG A 23 -8.74 21.24 6.82
CA ARG A 23 -9.45 22.18 5.95
C ARG A 23 -8.65 23.47 5.79
N SER A 24 -8.54 23.95 4.56
CA SER A 24 -8.04 25.28 4.23
C SER A 24 -9.04 26.00 3.33
N ASP A 25 -9.23 27.30 3.58
CA ASP A 25 -10.13 28.16 2.80
C ASP A 25 -9.59 28.46 1.39
N GLU A 26 -8.31 28.14 1.12
CA GLU A 26 -7.63 28.37 -0.16
C GLU A 26 -7.76 27.20 -1.15
N LEU A 27 -8.46 26.13 -0.77
CA LEU A 27 -8.58 24.91 -1.59
C LEU A 27 -9.70 25.03 -2.62
N ASP A 28 -9.38 24.73 -3.89
CA ASP A 28 -10.38 24.55 -4.94
C ASP A 28 -10.76 23.05 -5.04
N PRO A 29 -11.99 22.65 -4.68
CA PRO A 29 -12.45 21.26 -4.84
C PRO A 29 -12.50 20.79 -6.30
N GLY A 30 -12.45 21.71 -7.26
CA GLY A 30 -12.45 21.43 -8.70
C GLY A 30 -11.06 21.17 -9.28
N GLU A 31 -9.99 21.33 -8.51
CA GLU A 31 -8.62 21.13 -8.97
C GLU A 31 -8.02 19.79 -8.50
N TYR A 32 -7.07 19.24 -9.25
CA TYR A 32 -6.29 18.10 -8.78
C TYR A 32 -5.42 18.50 -7.57
N PRO A 33 -5.28 17.66 -6.53
CA PRO A 33 -5.80 16.29 -6.40
C PRO A 33 -7.19 16.18 -5.76
N PHE A 34 -7.89 17.29 -5.46
CA PHE A 34 -9.19 17.28 -4.77
C PHE A 34 -10.35 16.73 -5.59
N THR A 35 -10.18 16.61 -6.91
CA THR A 35 -11.11 15.92 -7.81
C THR A 35 -10.98 14.40 -7.76
N VAL A 36 -9.91 13.86 -7.20
CA VAL A 36 -9.68 12.40 -7.11
C VAL A 36 -10.65 11.79 -6.08
N PRO A 37 -11.34 10.67 -6.37
CA PRO A 37 -12.38 10.13 -5.49
C PRO A 37 -11.96 9.90 -4.04
N ALA A 38 -10.80 9.27 -3.81
CA ALA A 38 -10.23 9.08 -2.46
C ALA A 38 -10.03 10.39 -1.70
N VAL A 39 -9.56 11.42 -2.40
CA VAL A 39 -9.26 12.72 -1.80
C VAL A 39 -10.54 13.45 -1.43
N ARG A 40 -11.50 13.49 -2.37
CA ARG A 40 -12.82 14.06 -2.13
C ARG A 40 -13.54 13.35 -0.98
N ALA A 41 -13.42 12.02 -0.90
CA ALA A 41 -13.96 11.22 0.20
C ALA A 41 -13.35 11.65 1.55
N LEU A 42 -12.03 11.79 1.61
CA LEU A 42 -11.32 12.24 2.81
C LEU A 42 -11.69 13.68 3.18
N CYS A 43 -11.81 14.60 2.22
CA CYS A 43 -12.27 15.97 2.47
C CYS A 43 -13.69 16.00 3.04
N GLY A 44 -14.59 15.16 2.51
CA GLY A 44 -15.98 15.07 2.92
C GLY A 44 -16.16 14.46 4.32
N GLN A 45 -15.44 13.38 4.63
CA GLN A 45 -15.51 12.68 5.92
C GLN A 45 -14.64 13.34 7.01
N GLY A 46 -13.58 14.05 6.62
CA GLY A 46 -12.64 14.74 7.50
C GLY A 46 -11.58 13.85 8.13
N GLU A 47 -11.87 12.57 8.35
CA GLU A 47 -10.93 11.62 8.94
C GLU A 47 -11.18 10.20 8.41
N LEU A 48 -10.10 9.45 8.17
CA LEU A 48 -10.11 8.04 7.80
C LEU A 48 -9.32 7.23 8.83
N GLU A 49 -9.97 6.31 9.52
CA GLU A 49 -9.32 5.42 10.49
C GLU A 49 -8.55 4.29 9.79
N LEU A 50 -7.45 3.86 10.41
CA LEU A 50 -6.59 2.79 9.93
C LEU A 50 -6.45 1.69 11.00
N ASP A 51 -6.47 0.44 10.56
CA ASP A 51 -6.29 -0.72 11.43
C ASP A 51 -4.84 -0.80 11.96
N ALA A 52 -4.68 -1.31 13.18
CA ALA A 52 -3.36 -1.47 13.81
C ALA A 52 -2.47 -2.52 13.13
N GLY A 53 -3.07 -3.48 12.42
CA GLY A 53 -2.40 -4.52 11.65
C GLY A 53 -2.31 -4.15 10.17
N VAL A 54 -3.34 -4.48 9.38
CA VAL A 54 -3.29 -4.30 7.92
C VAL A 54 -4.56 -3.61 7.45
N THR A 55 -4.41 -2.51 6.72
CA THR A 55 -5.48 -1.84 5.99
C THR A 55 -5.19 -1.89 4.49
N PHE A 56 -6.10 -2.47 3.72
CA PHE A 56 -6.09 -2.42 2.26
C PHE A 56 -7.02 -1.31 1.78
N PHE A 57 -6.52 -0.48 0.86
CA PHE A 57 -7.34 0.34 0.00
C PHE A 57 -7.58 -0.42 -1.30
N ALA A 58 -8.85 -0.67 -1.60
CA ALA A 58 -9.35 -1.33 -2.80
C ALA A 58 -10.17 -0.35 -3.65
N GLY A 59 -10.50 -0.72 -4.88
CA GLY A 59 -11.30 0.10 -5.80
C GLY A 59 -10.66 0.24 -7.18
N ASP A 60 -11.41 0.74 -8.15
CA ASP A 60 -11.02 0.78 -9.55
C ASP A 60 -9.81 1.68 -9.86
N ASN A 61 -9.22 1.50 -11.04
CA ASN A 61 -8.13 2.37 -11.50
C ASN A 61 -8.63 3.83 -11.54
N GLY A 62 -7.84 4.76 -11.00
CA GLY A 62 -8.24 6.17 -10.89
C GLY A 62 -9.06 6.54 -9.65
N SER A 63 -9.43 5.59 -8.79
CA SER A 63 -10.09 5.87 -7.49
C SER A 63 -9.22 6.69 -6.52
N GLY A 64 -7.91 6.76 -6.74
CA GLY A 64 -6.99 7.55 -5.92
C GLY A 64 -6.28 6.82 -4.78
N LYS A 65 -6.31 5.48 -4.77
CA LYS A 65 -5.60 4.64 -3.78
C LYS A 65 -4.12 5.03 -3.66
N SER A 66 -3.41 5.12 -4.78
CA SER A 66 -1.99 5.48 -4.82
C SER A 66 -1.75 6.90 -4.32
N THR A 67 -2.60 7.87 -4.72
CA THR A 67 -2.56 9.25 -4.21
C THR A 67 -2.68 9.30 -2.69
N LEU A 68 -3.59 8.49 -2.12
CA LEU A 68 -3.80 8.43 -0.68
C LEU A 68 -2.61 7.78 0.06
N VAL A 69 -2.10 6.64 -0.42
CA VAL A 69 -0.93 5.99 0.20
C VAL A 69 0.32 6.87 0.10
N GLU A 70 0.53 7.52 -1.04
CA GLU A 70 1.64 8.46 -1.24
C GLU A 70 1.55 9.65 -0.28
N ALA A 71 0.38 10.26 -0.14
CA ALA A 71 0.18 11.36 0.81
C ALA A 71 0.48 10.90 2.25
N ILE A 72 0.00 9.72 2.65
CA ILE A 72 0.32 9.14 3.97
C ILE A 72 1.83 8.93 4.13
N ALA A 73 2.53 8.48 3.09
CA ALA A 73 3.98 8.30 3.12
C ALA A 73 4.73 9.61 3.31
N LEU A 74 4.35 10.65 2.57
CA LEU A 74 4.93 11.98 2.68
C LEU A 74 4.66 12.60 4.06
N ALA A 75 3.43 12.52 4.56
CA ALA A 75 3.08 12.98 5.91
C ALA A 75 3.76 12.15 7.01
N ALA A 76 4.18 10.91 6.70
CA ALA A 76 5.01 10.08 7.58
C ALA A 76 6.50 10.48 7.55
N GLY A 77 6.92 11.34 6.61
CA GLY A 77 8.31 11.77 6.41
C GLY A 77 9.13 10.81 5.54
N LEU A 78 8.48 10.02 4.69
CA LEU A 78 9.11 9.17 3.66
C LEU A 78 9.17 9.92 2.33
N ASN A 79 9.95 9.40 1.37
CA ASN A 79 10.10 10.02 0.05
C ASN A 79 9.04 9.50 -0.93
N ALA A 80 8.50 10.34 -1.82
CA ALA A 80 7.50 9.96 -2.84
C ALA A 80 7.96 8.83 -3.77
N GLU A 81 9.27 8.73 -4.04
CA GLU A 81 9.87 7.67 -4.86
C GLU A 81 9.95 6.32 -4.12
N GLY A 82 9.62 6.30 -2.82
CA GLY A 82 9.74 5.14 -1.95
C GLY A 82 11.06 5.11 -1.17
N GLY A 83 11.33 3.98 -0.51
CA GLY A 83 12.49 3.80 0.34
C GLY A 83 12.22 4.08 1.82
N SER A 84 13.30 4.06 2.61
CA SER A 84 13.29 4.49 4.01
C SER A 84 13.59 5.99 4.14
N ARG A 85 13.39 6.56 5.32
CA ARG A 85 13.58 8.00 5.61
C ARG A 85 14.96 8.56 5.26
N SER A 86 15.99 7.72 5.20
CA SER A 86 17.36 8.09 4.82
C SER A 86 17.58 8.24 3.30
N PHE A 87 16.58 7.95 2.47
CA PHE A 87 16.73 7.97 1.02
C PHE A 87 16.53 9.41 0.52
N ALA A 88 17.58 9.95 -0.09
CA ALA A 88 17.54 11.25 -0.74
C ALA A 88 17.50 11.05 -2.25
N PHE A 89 16.32 11.25 -2.86
CA PHE A 89 16.16 11.29 -4.31
C PHE A 89 16.26 12.72 -4.81
N ALA A 90 16.97 12.93 -5.92
CA ALA A 90 17.09 14.22 -6.59
C ALA A 90 15.93 14.51 -7.56
N THR A 91 14.77 13.88 -7.35
CA THR A 91 13.58 14.12 -8.17
C THR A 91 12.98 15.48 -7.85
N ARG A 92 12.53 16.18 -8.89
CA ARG A 92 11.73 17.41 -8.74
C ARG A 92 10.59 17.07 -7.78
N ALA A 93 10.40 17.91 -6.77
CA ALA A 93 9.22 17.86 -5.93
C ALA A 93 7.99 18.01 -6.84
N SER A 94 7.41 16.89 -7.28
CA SER A 94 5.97 16.83 -7.40
C SER A 94 5.48 16.84 -5.96
N GLU A 95 5.39 18.04 -5.41
CA GLU A 95 4.71 18.29 -4.14
C GLU A 95 3.35 17.59 -4.26
N SER A 96 3.18 16.46 -3.57
CA SER A 96 1.88 15.84 -3.47
C SER A 96 1.02 16.84 -2.73
N ALA A 97 0.25 17.64 -3.47
CA ALA A 97 -0.55 18.72 -2.88
C ALA A 97 -1.43 18.19 -1.75
N LEU A 98 -1.85 16.92 -1.78
CA LEU A 98 -2.59 16.30 -0.68
C LEU A 98 -1.77 16.12 0.61
N GLY A 99 -0.48 15.79 0.50
CA GLY A 99 0.39 15.55 1.66
C GLY A 99 0.47 16.74 2.61
N ASP A 100 0.39 17.96 2.08
CA ASP A 100 0.41 19.20 2.85
C ASP A 100 -0.93 19.54 3.53
N HIS A 101 -2.00 18.85 3.15
CA HIS A 101 -3.35 19.04 3.69
C HIS A 101 -3.84 17.88 4.55
N ILE A 102 -2.94 16.97 4.94
CA ILE A 102 -3.27 15.88 5.84
C ILE A 102 -2.38 15.87 7.08
N THR A 103 -2.98 15.52 8.21
CA THR A 103 -2.28 15.24 9.46
C THR A 103 -2.45 13.77 9.81
N LEU A 104 -1.35 13.10 10.15
CA LEU A 104 -1.40 11.73 10.68
C LEU A 104 -1.71 11.74 12.17
N VAL A 105 -2.81 11.12 12.57
CA VAL A 105 -3.11 10.86 13.98
C VAL A 105 -2.26 9.67 14.43
N ARG A 106 -1.16 9.95 15.12
CA ARG A 106 -0.18 8.93 15.52
C ARG A 106 -0.59 8.20 16.79
N GLY A 107 -0.26 6.91 16.86
CA GLY A 107 -0.37 6.12 18.09
C GLY A 107 0.73 6.43 19.10
N ALA A 108 0.67 5.80 20.26
CA ALA A 108 1.65 5.99 21.34
C ALA A 108 3.04 5.39 21.02
N ARG A 109 3.10 4.42 20.10
CA ARG A 109 4.33 3.72 19.73
C ARG A 109 4.97 4.36 18.51
N ARG A 110 6.30 4.32 18.43
CA ARG A 110 7.06 4.64 17.23
C ARG A 110 7.51 3.35 16.53
N PRO A 111 7.44 3.29 15.19
CA PRO A 111 7.93 2.13 14.45
C PRO A 111 9.45 2.03 14.57
N ALA A 112 9.96 0.81 14.68
CA ALA A 112 11.39 0.52 14.66
C ALA A 112 11.99 0.70 13.26
N THR A 113 11.16 0.57 12.22
CA THR A 113 11.51 0.80 10.82
C THR A 113 10.31 1.28 10.03
N GLU A 114 10.55 2.14 9.04
CA GLU A 114 9.52 2.70 8.16
C GLU A 114 9.98 2.51 6.71
N PHE A 115 9.06 2.11 5.83
CA PHE A 115 9.37 1.93 4.41
C PHE A 115 8.15 2.20 3.54
N PHE A 116 8.33 2.99 2.48
CA PHE A 116 7.34 3.15 1.41
C PHE A 116 7.84 2.41 0.17
N LEU A 117 7.01 1.55 -0.42
CA LEU A 117 7.40 0.74 -1.58
C LEU A 117 6.31 0.80 -2.63
N ARG A 118 6.69 1.24 -3.83
CA ARG A 118 5.83 1.26 -5.02
C ARG A 118 6.40 0.34 -6.07
N ALA A 119 5.55 -0.42 -6.76
CA ALA A 119 6.02 -1.27 -7.85
C ALA A 119 6.58 -0.44 -9.03
N GLU A 120 6.00 0.73 -9.31
CA GLU A 120 6.38 1.60 -10.44
C GLU A 120 7.76 2.26 -10.25
N SER A 121 8.03 2.82 -9.07
CA SER A 121 9.30 3.51 -8.77
C SER A 121 10.39 2.61 -8.16
N PHE A 122 10.17 1.29 -8.12
CA PHE A 122 11.08 0.35 -7.46
C PHE A 122 12.53 0.45 -7.95
N TYR A 123 12.75 0.69 -9.25
CA TYR A 123 14.11 0.84 -9.80
C TYR A 123 14.87 2.06 -9.24
N ASN A 124 14.16 3.12 -8.85
CA ASN A 124 14.77 4.26 -8.17
C ASN A 124 15.28 3.81 -6.79
N VAL A 125 14.45 3.11 -6.03
CA VAL A 125 14.82 2.51 -4.73
C VAL A 125 16.01 1.56 -4.87
N ALA A 126 16.00 0.66 -5.85
CA ALA A 126 17.10 -0.28 -6.11
C ALA A 126 18.41 0.46 -6.44
N THR A 127 18.34 1.47 -7.30
CA THR A 127 19.51 2.30 -7.67
C THR A 127 20.06 3.05 -6.46
N GLN A 128 19.19 3.61 -5.61
CA GLN A 128 19.62 4.29 -4.39
C GLN A 128 20.32 3.34 -3.41
N ILE A 129 19.82 2.11 -3.26
CA ILE A 129 20.46 1.09 -2.41
C ILE A 129 21.87 0.78 -2.91
N GLU A 130 22.07 0.63 -4.23
CA GLU A 130 23.41 0.39 -4.78
C GLU A 130 24.36 1.58 -4.61
N MET A 131 23.84 2.81 -4.73
CA MET A 131 24.65 4.00 -4.45
C MET A 131 25.06 4.05 -2.98
N LEU A 132 24.16 3.71 -2.06
CA LEU A 132 24.44 3.66 -0.63
C LEU A 132 25.43 2.54 -0.27
N GLU A 133 25.34 1.36 -0.89
CA GLU A 133 26.32 0.26 -0.71
C GLU A 133 27.75 0.68 -1.03
N ARG A 134 27.94 1.56 -2.03
CA ARG A 134 29.28 2.09 -2.37
C ARG A 134 29.87 2.96 -1.25
N VAL A 135 29.02 3.56 -0.43
CA VAL A 135 29.40 4.45 0.67
C VAL A 135 29.44 3.71 2.01
N ASP A 136 28.57 2.72 2.20
CA ASP A 136 28.46 1.86 3.38
C ASP A 136 28.46 0.36 2.96
N PRO A 137 29.65 -0.23 2.74
CA PRO A 137 29.76 -1.62 2.28
C PRO A 137 29.16 -2.62 3.28
N GLY A 138 28.26 -3.49 2.80
CA GLY A 138 27.55 -4.47 3.61
C GLY A 138 26.06 -4.16 3.82
N LEU A 139 25.60 -2.97 3.42
CA LEU A 139 24.18 -2.59 3.45
C LEU A 139 23.30 -3.58 2.69
N LEU A 140 23.77 -4.08 1.54
CA LEU A 140 23.07 -5.07 0.70
C LEU A 140 22.68 -6.33 1.46
N ALA A 141 23.39 -6.70 2.55
CA ALA A 141 23.00 -7.84 3.39
C ALA A 141 21.57 -7.68 3.94
N SER A 142 21.14 -6.44 4.23
CA SER A 142 19.78 -6.11 4.69
C SER A 142 18.72 -6.19 3.58
N TYR A 143 19.14 -6.34 2.31
CA TYR A 143 18.29 -6.37 1.12
C TYR A 143 18.39 -7.71 0.35
N GLY A 144 19.01 -8.73 0.94
CA GLY A 144 19.15 -10.07 0.36
C GLY A 144 20.53 -10.35 -0.27
N GLY A 145 21.53 -9.52 0.02
CA GLY A 145 22.96 -9.81 -0.16
C GLY A 145 23.47 -9.82 -1.60
N ARG A 146 22.64 -9.47 -2.59
CA ARG A 146 23.05 -9.32 -4.00
C ARG A 146 22.41 -8.06 -4.58
N SER A 147 22.95 -7.59 -5.71
CA SER A 147 22.36 -6.48 -6.45
C SER A 147 20.89 -6.78 -6.78
N LEU A 148 20.05 -5.75 -6.61
CA LEU A 148 18.64 -5.78 -6.98
C LEU A 148 18.45 -5.58 -8.50
N HIS A 149 19.47 -5.12 -9.23
CA HIS A 149 19.42 -4.99 -10.69
C HIS A 149 19.79 -6.29 -11.43
N GLU A 150 20.38 -7.26 -10.74
CA GLU A 150 20.77 -8.56 -11.31
C GLU A 150 19.66 -9.63 -11.26
N ARG A 151 18.43 -9.25 -10.91
CA ARG A 151 17.28 -10.17 -10.79
C ARG A 151 16.09 -9.63 -11.58
N SER A 152 15.06 -10.47 -11.75
CA SER A 152 13.80 -9.97 -12.30
C SER A 152 13.14 -8.95 -11.35
N HIS A 153 12.35 -8.03 -11.91
CA HIS A 153 11.66 -6.97 -11.15
C HIS A 153 10.91 -7.53 -9.91
N GLY A 154 10.15 -8.61 -10.11
CA GLY A 154 9.41 -9.26 -9.04
C GLY A 154 10.26 -9.95 -7.98
N GLU A 155 11.37 -10.58 -8.37
CA GLU A 155 12.30 -11.20 -7.41
C GLU A 155 13.00 -10.16 -6.55
N SER A 156 13.36 -9.01 -7.12
CA SER A 156 13.97 -7.91 -6.38
C SER A 156 12.98 -7.26 -5.43
N PHE A 157 11.75 -7.00 -5.88
CA PHE A 157 10.67 -6.48 -5.05
C PHE A 157 10.42 -7.40 -3.85
N LEU A 158 10.23 -8.69 -4.12
CA LEU A 158 9.97 -9.69 -3.08
C LEU A 158 11.17 -9.83 -2.14
N SER A 159 12.40 -9.84 -2.66
CA SER A 159 13.60 -9.90 -1.82
C SER A 159 13.69 -8.71 -0.87
N LEU A 160 13.40 -7.51 -1.34
CA LEU A 160 13.36 -6.32 -0.49
C LEU A 160 12.33 -6.52 0.64
N ALA A 161 11.10 -6.88 0.29
CA ALA A 161 10.06 -7.12 1.28
C ALA A 161 10.42 -8.24 2.29
N LEU A 162 11.08 -9.30 1.85
CA LEU A 162 11.44 -10.43 2.72
C LEU A 162 12.59 -10.11 3.67
N HIS A 163 13.57 -9.31 3.25
CA HIS A 163 14.79 -9.08 4.03
C HIS A 163 14.79 -7.72 4.75
N ARG A 164 14.29 -6.66 4.10
CA ARG A 164 14.33 -5.30 4.66
C ARG A 164 13.22 -5.05 5.66
N PHE A 165 12.06 -5.69 5.50
CA PHE A 165 10.95 -5.51 6.42
C PHE A 165 11.16 -6.37 7.66
N GLY A 166 11.18 -5.73 8.82
CA GLY A 166 11.28 -6.34 10.15
C GLY A 166 10.04 -6.14 11.04
N PRO A 167 10.05 -6.69 12.27
CA PRO A 167 8.97 -6.54 13.24
C PRO A 167 8.84 -5.08 13.71
N HIS A 168 7.68 -4.73 14.28
CA HIS A 168 7.38 -3.38 14.76
C HIS A 168 7.62 -2.26 13.72
N GLY A 169 7.40 -2.56 12.44
CA GLY A 169 7.60 -1.62 11.34
C GLY A 169 6.32 -1.01 10.81
N LEU A 170 6.42 0.16 10.18
CA LEU A 170 5.35 0.77 9.39
C LEU A 170 5.68 0.61 7.90
N TYR A 171 4.79 -0.03 7.16
CA TYR A 171 4.96 -0.31 5.73
C TYR A 171 3.81 0.27 4.93
N LEU A 172 4.14 1.17 4.01
CA LEU A 172 3.21 1.76 3.08
C LEU A 172 3.51 1.17 1.70
N LEU A 173 2.50 0.64 1.03
CA LEU A 173 2.69 -0.16 -0.17
C LEU A 173 1.72 0.27 -1.26
N ASP A 174 2.23 0.49 -2.46
CA ASP A 174 1.45 0.91 -3.63
C ASP A 174 1.58 -0.14 -4.75
N GLU A 175 0.47 -0.83 -5.00
CA GLU A 175 0.30 -1.88 -6.01
C GLU A 175 1.44 -2.91 -6.06
N PRO A 176 1.77 -3.56 -4.92
CA PRO A 176 2.85 -4.55 -4.88
C PRO A 176 2.67 -5.71 -5.87
N GLU A 177 1.43 -6.08 -6.19
CA GLU A 177 1.11 -7.13 -7.15
C GLU A 177 1.58 -6.82 -8.58
N SER A 178 1.73 -5.55 -8.95
CA SER A 178 2.14 -5.15 -10.31
C SER A 178 3.57 -5.59 -10.62
N ALA A 179 4.38 -5.84 -9.58
CA ALA A 179 5.71 -6.43 -9.72
C ALA A 179 5.73 -7.96 -9.53
N LEU A 180 4.68 -8.57 -8.98
CA LEU A 180 4.72 -9.94 -8.45
C LEU A 180 3.90 -10.93 -9.31
N SER A 181 4.42 -12.15 -9.43
CA SER A 181 3.63 -13.29 -9.92
C SER A 181 2.67 -13.78 -8.83
N VAL A 182 1.71 -14.66 -9.17
CA VAL A 182 0.81 -15.28 -8.19
C VAL A 182 1.56 -15.95 -7.02
N PRO A 183 2.58 -16.80 -7.23
CA PRO A 183 3.42 -17.30 -6.14
C PRO A 183 4.12 -16.20 -5.34
N GLY A 184 4.55 -15.12 -6.00
CA GLY A 184 5.14 -13.95 -5.35
C GLY A 184 4.17 -13.25 -4.41
N CYS A 185 2.91 -13.02 -4.86
CA CYS A 185 1.85 -12.48 -4.02
C CYS A 185 1.56 -13.36 -2.80
N LEU A 186 1.54 -14.69 -2.97
CA LEU A 186 1.35 -15.63 -1.84
C LEU A 186 2.51 -15.60 -0.84
N ALA A 187 3.75 -15.53 -1.33
CA ALA A 187 4.93 -15.38 -0.48
C ALA A 187 4.90 -14.04 0.27
N PHE A 188 4.47 -12.97 -0.40
CA PHE A 188 4.35 -11.65 0.21
C PHE A 188 3.22 -11.59 1.24
N LEU A 189 2.06 -12.18 0.97
CA LEU A 189 0.94 -12.29 1.91
C LEU A 189 1.36 -13.03 3.19
N ARG A 190 2.12 -14.12 3.06
CA ARG A 190 2.71 -14.81 4.21
C ARG A 190 3.62 -13.87 5.01
N ARG A 191 4.50 -13.11 4.34
CA ARG A 191 5.41 -12.17 5.02
C ARG A 191 4.65 -11.07 5.75
N MET A 192 3.62 -10.49 5.11
CA MET A 192 2.74 -9.51 5.74
C MET A 192 2.06 -10.08 6.99
N HIS A 193 1.54 -11.32 6.92
CA HIS A 193 0.93 -12.00 8.06
C HIS A 193 1.91 -12.14 9.24
N GLU A 194 3.13 -12.62 8.98
CA GLU A 194 4.17 -12.78 9.99
C GLU A 194 4.52 -11.44 10.66
N LEU A 195 4.70 -10.39 9.88
CA LEU A 195 5.09 -9.07 10.38
C LEU A 195 3.94 -8.36 11.11
N ALA A 196 2.71 -8.48 10.62
CA ALA A 196 1.53 -7.94 11.30
C ALA A 196 1.35 -8.59 12.68
N ASN A 197 1.57 -9.90 12.79
CA ASN A 197 1.57 -10.59 14.09
C ASN A 197 2.76 -10.20 14.97
N ALA A 198 3.88 -9.77 14.38
CA ALA A 198 5.02 -9.20 15.09
C ALA A 198 4.87 -7.69 15.39
N GLY A 199 3.64 -7.16 15.31
CA GLY A 199 3.32 -5.79 15.69
C GLY A 199 3.71 -4.72 14.67
N SER A 200 3.90 -5.11 13.41
CA SER A 200 4.02 -4.17 12.29
C SER A 200 2.64 -3.72 11.79
N GLN A 201 2.59 -2.52 11.19
CA GLN A 201 1.40 -1.95 10.56
C GLN A 201 1.61 -1.81 9.05
N PHE A 202 0.60 -2.16 8.27
CA PHE A 202 0.59 -2.06 6.82
C PHE A 202 -0.59 -1.20 6.34
N VAL A 203 -0.31 -0.30 5.40
CA VAL A 203 -1.34 0.41 4.61
C VAL A 203 -1.02 0.15 3.14
N VAL A 204 -1.94 -0.48 2.42
CA VAL A 204 -1.65 -1.07 1.11
C VAL A 204 -2.72 -0.67 0.11
N ALA A 205 -2.33 0.04 -0.95
CA ALA A 205 -3.16 0.18 -2.15
C ALA A 205 -2.99 -1.07 -3.01
N THR A 206 -4.09 -1.74 -3.34
CA THR A 206 -4.05 -2.97 -4.15
C THR A 206 -5.36 -3.19 -4.90
N HIS A 207 -5.24 -3.83 -6.06
CA HIS A 207 -6.30 -4.45 -6.83
C HIS A 207 -6.29 -5.97 -6.70
N SER A 208 -5.28 -6.54 -6.05
CA SER A 208 -5.07 -7.98 -5.98
C SER A 208 -6.06 -8.66 -5.04
N PRO A 209 -6.98 -9.50 -5.55
CA PRO A 209 -7.82 -10.33 -4.68
C PRO A 209 -6.97 -11.30 -3.85
N ILE A 210 -5.77 -11.69 -4.34
CA ILE A 210 -4.87 -12.57 -3.59
C ILE A 210 -4.36 -11.89 -2.33
N LEU A 211 -3.92 -10.62 -2.41
CA LEU A 211 -3.38 -9.90 -1.25
C LEU A 211 -4.47 -9.55 -0.24
N MET A 212 -5.64 -9.12 -0.73
CA MET A 212 -6.79 -8.77 0.12
C MET A 212 -7.36 -9.98 0.90
N ALA A 213 -7.04 -11.21 0.50
CA ALA A 213 -7.44 -12.42 1.20
C ALA A 213 -6.72 -12.63 2.56
N LEU A 214 -5.84 -11.72 2.99
CA LEU A 214 -5.15 -11.82 4.27
C LEU A 214 -6.18 -11.80 5.43
N PRO A 215 -6.25 -12.86 6.26
CA PRO A 215 -7.23 -12.94 7.33
C PRO A 215 -7.12 -11.78 8.31
N GLY A 216 -8.28 -11.20 8.65
CA GLY A 216 -8.48 -10.09 9.58
C GLY A 216 -7.74 -8.79 9.24
N ALA A 217 -7.39 -8.60 7.97
CA ALA A 217 -7.11 -7.28 7.44
C ALA A 217 -8.41 -6.46 7.31
N ALA A 218 -8.32 -5.16 7.54
CA ALA A 218 -9.37 -4.22 7.16
C ALA A 218 -9.26 -3.93 5.67
N ILE A 219 -10.39 -3.86 4.97
CA ILE A 219 -10.45 -3.48 3.55
C ILE A 219 -11.41 -2.30 3.43
N VAL A 220 -10.93 -1.23 2.81
CA VAL A 220 -11.71 -0.04 2.48
C VAL A 220 -11.75 0.08 0.97
N GLU A 221 -12.92 -0.17 0.39
CA GLU A 221 -13.16 0.04 -1.03
C GLU A 221 -13.44 1.52 -1.30
N ILE A 222 -12.75 2.07 -2.29
CA ILE A 222 -12.82 3.48 -2.68
C ILE A 222 -13.52 3.58 -4.02
N ASP A 223 -14.63 4.31 -4.04
CA ASP A 223 -15.37 4.64 -5.26
C ASP A 223 -15.79 6.12 -5.27
N GLU A 224 -16.62 6.50 -6.25
CA GLU A 224 -17.17 7.85 -6.36
C GLU A 224 -17.98 8.30 -5.12
N GLY A 225 -18.60 7.34 -4.41
CA GLY A 225 -19.41 7.55 -3.22
C GLY A 225 -18.61 7.64 -1.92
N GLY A 226 -17.33 7.27 -1.92
CA GLY A 226 -16.41 7.52 -0.82
C GLY A 226 -15.65 6.28 -0.34
N PHE A 227 -15.44 6.20 0.98
CA PHE A 227 -14.77 5.08 1.63
C PHE A 227 -15.79 4.08 2.19
N HIS A 228 -15.70 2.83 1.75
CA HIS A 228 -16.62 1.75 2.17
C HIS A 228 -15.84 0.61 2.81
N PRO A 229 -15.93 0.42 4.14
CA PRO A 229 -15.42 -0.77 4.78
C PRO A 229 -16.21 -2.00 4.29
N VAL A 230 -15.52 -2.97 3.70
CA VAL A 230 -16.15 -4.16 3.12
C VAL A 230 -15.42 -5.43 3.53
N PRO A 231 -16.13 -6.57 3.72
CA PRO A 231 -15.48 -7.86 3.82
C PRO A 231 -14.87 -8.27 2.48
N TYR A 232 -13.88 -9.16 2.52
CA TYR A 232 -13.13 -9.61 1.34
C TYR A 232 -14.02 -10.09 0.19
N GLU A 233 -15.03 -10.92 0.48
CA GLU A 233 -15.93 -11.48 -0.53
C GLU A 233 -16.88 -10.44 -1.17
N GLN A 234 -16.98 -9.25 -0.57
CA GLN A 234 -17.75 -8.14 -1.11
C GLN A 234 -16.91 -7.17 -1.94
N THR A 235 -15.59 -7.31 -1.93
CA THR A 235 -14.74 -6.48 -2.79
C THR A 235 -15.05 -6.73 -4.26
N GLN A 236 -15.03 -5.66 -5.06
CA GLN A 236 -15.24 -5.74 -6.50
C GLN A 236 -14.22 -6.68 -7.15
N ALA A 237 -12.96 -6.62 -6.72
CA ALA A 237 -11.89 -7.47 -7.22
C ALA A 237 -12.17 -8.98 -7.00
N TYR A 238 -12.65 -9.35 -5.80
CA TYR A 238 -13.05 -10.73 -5.52
C TYR A 238 -14.22 -11.15 -6.39
N GLN A 239 -15.29 -10.36 -6.42
CA GLN A 239 -16.53 -10.72 -7.13
C GLN A 239 -16.28 -10.92 -8.63
N LEU A 240 -15.56 -9.99 -9.26
CA LEU A 240 -15.23 -10.06 -10.68
C LEU A 240 -14.32 -11.26 -10.98
N THR A 241 -13.24 -11.42 -10.21
CA THR A 241 -12.27 -12.50 -10.44
C THR A 241 -12.90 -13.87 -10.21
N SER A 242 -13.64 -14.03 -9.11
CA SER A 242 -14.35 -15.28 -8.79
C SER A 242 -15.40 -15.62 -9.85
N ALA A 243 -16.19 -14.63 -10.29
CA ALA A 243 -17.20 -14.85 -11.33
C ALA A 243 -16.56 -15.23 -12.67
N PHE A 244 -15.46 -14.59 -13.06
CA PHE A 244 -14.72 -14.92 -14.28
C PHE A 244 -14.16 -16.35 -14.22
N LEU A 245 -13.43 -16.70 -13.14
CA LEU A 245 -12.82 -18.02 -12.98
C LEU A 245 -13.86 -19.14 -12.91
N ALA A 246 -15.06 -18.88 -12.38
CA ALA A 246 -16.13 -19.87 -12.33
C ALA A 246 -16.75 -20.16 -13.71
N SER A 247 -16.69 -19.23 -14.66
CA SER A 247 -17.29 -19.40 -16.00
C SER A 247 -16.64 -18.52 -17.08
N PRO A 248 -15.37 -18.74 -17.47
CA PRO A 248 -14.66 -17.87 -18.40
C PRO A 248 -15.35 -17.75 -19.76
N GLU A 249 -15.90 -18.84 -20.28
CA GLU A 249 -16.55 -18.89 -21.60
C GLU A 249 -17.81 -18.03 -21.67
N ARG A 250 -18.48 -17.79 -20.54
CA ARG A 250 -19.63 -16.88 -20.48
C ARG A 250 -19.18 -15.44 -20.66
N PHE A 251 -18.11 -15.04 -19.98
CA PHE A 251 -17.55 -13.70 -20.09
C PHE A 251 -17.00 -13.45 -21.50
N LEU A 252 -16.18 -14.38 -22.02
CA LEU A 252 -15.56 -14.26 -23.33
C LEU A 252 -16.60 -14.17 -24.46
N ARG A 253 -17.71 -14.92 -24.38
CA ARG A 253 -18.79 -14.80 -25.38
C ARG A 253 -19.43 -13.42 -25.44
N HIS A 254 -19.58 -12.73 -24.32
CA HIS A 254 -20.14 -11.37 -24.31
C HIS A 254 -19.11 -10.33 -24.72
N LEU A 255 -17.86 -10.49 -24.27
CA LEU A 255 -16.76 -9.55 -24.56
C LEU A 255 -16.28 -9.59 -26.02
N LEU A 256 -16.35 -10.77 -26.65
CA LEU A 256 -15.88 -11.00 -28.02
C LEU A 256 -17.03 -11.11 -29.03
N ALA A 257 -18.27 -10.83 -28.61
CA ALA A 257 -19.35 -10.68 -29.56
C ALA A 257 -19.15 -9.35 -30.30
N ASP A 258 -19.05 -9.39 -31.63
CA ASP A 258 -19.08 -8.18 -32.44
C ASP A 258 -20.41 -7.46 -32.17
N GLU A 259 -20.36 -6.18 -31.80
CA GLU A 259 -21.57 -5.35 -31.78
C GLU A 259 -22.15 -5.30 -33.21
N PRO A 260 -23.47 -5.50 -33.39
CA PRO A 260 -24.11 -5.47 -34.71
C PRO A 260 -24.09 -4.09 -35.36
#